data_AF-A0A2N5KNI4-F1
#
_entry.id   AF-A0A2N5KNI4-F1
#
_cell.length_a   1.000
_cell.length_b   1.000
_cell.length_c   1.000
_cell.angle_alpha   90.00
_cell.angle_beta   90.00
_cell.angle_gamma   90.00
#
_symmetry.space_group_name_H-M   'P 1'
#
loop_
_entity.id
_entity.type
_entity.pdbx_description
1 polymer ?
#
loop_
_entity_poly.entity_id
_entity_poly.type
_entity_poly.pdbx_seq_one_letter_code
_entity_poly.pdbx_strand_id
1 'polypeptide(L)'
;MSLDGYELFDKKAVPSTSKPWVTLQKGGLLSINTMAYQKIGSPEAVEVLYNKAERKIALRPAPMDSPRAFPVRKQGGRENIRPSNLVSLTAFCNYHGIETNSARRYRPEFTDDGVLIVDLAQEAADATGPRAKSAARA
;
A
#
# COMPACT_ATOMS: atom_id res chain seq x y z
N MET A 1 -11.84 22.17 -37.85
CA MET A 1 -10.80 22.56 -36.88
C MET A 1 -9.79 21.43 -36.84
N SER A 2 -8.57 21.69 -37.29
CA SER A 2 -7.51 20.67 -37.38
C SER A 2 -6.66 20.67 -36.11
N LEU A 3 -6.18 19.49 -35.69
CA LEU A 3 -5.33 19.26 -34.52
C LEU A 3 -3.83 19.30 -34.86
N ASP A 4 -3.45 20.02 -35.91
CA ASP A 4 -2.06 20.20 -36.29
C ASP A 4 -1.28 20.91 -35.18
N GLY A 5 -0.13 20.35 -34.79
CA GLY A 5 0.72 20.88 -33.71
C GLY A 5 0.40 20.37 -32.30
N TYR A 6 -0.57 19.46 -32.14
CA TYR A 6 -0.86 18.82 -30.85
C TYR A 6 -0.09 17.51 -30.71
N GLU A 7 0.58 17.30 -29.57
CA GLU A 7 1.22 16.03 -29.23
C GLU A 7 0.31 15.19 -28.33
N LEU A 8 0.23 13.89 -28.61
CA LEU A 8 -0.50 12.94 -27.78
C LEU A 8 0.29 12.66 -26.49
N PHE A 9 -0.21 13.14 -25.35
CA PHE A 9 0.40 12.89 -24.06
C PHE A 9 0.22 11.43 -23.62
N ASP A 10 1.31 10.67 -23.56
CA ASP A 10 1.33 9.36 -22.91
C ASP A 10 1.54 9.52 -21.39
N LYS A 11 0.47 9.28 -20.62
CA LYS A 11 0.53 9.27 -19.15
C LYS A 11 1.55 8.29 -18.56
N LYS A 12 2.02 7.29 -19.33
CA LYS A 12 3.08 6.35 -18.94
C LYS A 12 4.48 6.95 -19.08
N ALA A 13 4.65 8.02 -19.86
CA ALA A 13 5.92 8.72 -20.03
C ALA A 13 6.32 9.55 -18.80
N VAL A 14 5.40 9.78 -17.85
CA VAL A 14 5.71 10.45 -16.59
C VAL A 14 6.40 9.47 -15.64
N PRO A 15 7.67 9.70 -15.25
CA PRO A 15 8.32 8.89 -14.24
C PRO A 15 7.50 8.89 -12.95
N SER A 16 7.31 7.73 -12.33
CA SER A 16 6.60 7.66 -11.06
C SER A 16 7.49 8.19 -9.93
N THR A 17 7.49 9.50 -9.68
CA THR A 17 8.12 10.16 -8.52
C THR A 17 7.42 9.82 -7.19
N SER A 18 6.66 8.71 -7.12
CA SER A 18 5.90 8.37 -5.94
C SER A 18 6.86 7.83 -4.88
N LYS A 19 7.03 8.60 -3.80
CA LYS A 19 7.72 8.13 -2.58
C LYS A 19 7.12 6.78 -2.14
N PRO A 20 7.87 5.92 -1.42
CA PRO A 20 7.30 4.71 -0.86
C PRO A 20 6.16 5.05 0.11
N TRP A 21 5.00 4.39 -0.05
CA TRP A 21 3.87 4.53 0.86
C TRP A 21 3.14 3.20 0.98
N VAL A 22 2.54 3.01 2.14
CA VAL A 22 1.53 1.97 2.37
C VAL A 22 0.23 2.60 2.84
N THR A 23 -0.88 1.93 2.60
CA THR A 23 -2.20 2.38 3.06
C THR A 23 -2.89 1.20 3.72
N LEU A 24 -3.15 1.31 5.02
CA LEU A 24 -4.02 0.39 5.73
C LEU A 24 -5.46 0.86 5.49
N GLN A 25 -6.18 0.11 4.66
CA GLN A 25 -7.54 0.43 4.27
C GLN A 25 -8.54 0.01 5.34
N LYS A 26 -9.78 0.49 5.19
CA LYS A 26 -10.91 0.02 5.99
C LYS A 26 -11.02 -1.51 5.91
N GLY A 27 -11.17 -2.18 7.05
CA GLY A 27 -11.27 -3.64 7.11
C GLY A 27 -9.95 -4.40 7.06
N GLY A 28 -8.80 -3.71 7.14
CA GLY A 28 -7.49 -4.35 7.34
C GLY A 28 -6.80 -4.82 6.07
N LEU A 29 -7.17 -4.32 4.89
CA LEU A 29 -6.41 -4.57 3.67
C LEU A 29 -5.24 -3.60 3.58
N LEU A 30 -4.00 -4.10 3.46
CA LEU A 30 -2.82 -3.27 3.28
C LEU A 30 -2.49 -3.13 1.79
N SER A 31 -2.51 -1.90 1.27
CA SER A 31 -2.02 -1.58 -0.07
C SER A 31 -0.59 -1.03 0.01
N ILE A 32 0.30 -1.58 -0.79
CA ILE A 32 1.72 -1.23 -0.90
C ILE A 32 1.93 -0.70 -2.32
N ASN A 33 2.43 0.53 -2.47
CA ASN A 33 2.72 1.04 -3.81
C ASN A 33 3.92 0.31 -4.44
N THR A 34 4.06 0.40 -5.76
CA THR A 34 5.13 -0.31 -6.50
C THR A 34 6.52 -0.02 -5.94
N MET A 35 6.82 1.23 -5.59
CA MET A 35 8.12 1.64 -5.05
C MET A 35 8.44 0.95 -3.71
N ALA A 36 7.49 0.95 -2.77
CA ALA A 36 7.66 0.27 -1.48
C ALA A 36 7.78 -1.26 -1.64
N TYR A 37 7.03 -1.85 -2.56
CA TYR A 37 7.08 -3.28 -2.85
C TYR A 37 8.41 -3.71 -3.48
N GLN A 38 8.95 -2.90 -4.39
CA GLN A 38 10.27 -3.14 -4.99
C GLN A 38 11.39 -3.06 -3.95
N LYS A 39 11.31 -2.14 -2.99
CA LYS A 39 12.30 -2.00 -1.91
C LYS A 39 12.42 -3.23 -1.00
N ILE A 40 11.37 -4.05 -0.89
CA ILE A 40 11.41 -5.31 -0.14
C ILE A 40 11.68 -6.52 -1.04
N GLY A 41 12.16 -6.31 -2.27
CA GLY A 41 12.51 -7.39 -3.20
C GLY A 41 11.34 -7.96 -4.01
N SER A 42 10.18 -7.29 -4.00
CA SER A 42 8.97 -7.75 -4.71
C SER A 42 8.57 -9.20 -4.39
N PRO A 43 8.41 -9.58 -3.10
CA PRO A 43 8.19 -10.97 -2.74
C PRO A 43 6.77 -11.42 -3.08
N GLU A 44 6.59 -12.70 -3.39
CA GLU A 44 5.26 -13.26 -3.67
C GLU A 44 4.42 -13.38 -2.39
N ALA A 45 5.07 -13.59 -1.24
CA ALA A 45 4.46 -13.62 0.08
C ALA A 45 5.32 -12.89 1.11
N VAL A 46 4.68 -12.50 2.21
CA VAL A 46 5.34 -11.89 3.36
C VAL A 46 4.92 -12.59 4.65
N GLU A 47 5.77 -12.57 5.66
CA GLU A 47 5.33 -12.79 7.04
C GLU A 47 5.05 -11.43 7.69
N VAL A 48 4.02 -11.41 8.54
CA VAL A 48 3.56 -10.19 9.21
C VAL A 48 3.86 -10.32 10.70
N LEU A 49 4.61 -9.35 11.23
CA LEU A 49 5.01 -9.29 12.64
C LEU A 49 4.42 -8.04 13.30
N TYR A 50 4.12 -8.13 14.59
CA TYR A 50 3.64 -7.01 15.38
C TYR A 50 4.53 -6.74 16.59
N ASN A 51 5.04 -5.52 16.68
CA ASN A 51 5.60 -5.01 17.92
C ASN A 51 4.49 -4.26 18.66
N LYS A 52 3.90 -4.91 19.67
CA LYS A 52 2.79 -4.34 20.44
C LYS A 52 3.20 -3.14 21.30
N ALA A 53 4.43 -3.13 21.81
CA ALA A 53 4.93 -2.05 22.67
C ALA A 53 5.10 -0.75 21.88
N GLU A 54 5.67 -0.85 20.67
CA GLU A 54 5.89 0.31 19.79
C GLU A 54 4.76 0.55 18.78
N ARG A 55 3.75 -0.33 18.74
CA ARG A 55 2.65 -0.31 17.76
C ARG A 55 3.15 -0.30 16.31
N LYS A 56 4.14 -1.12 15.99
CA LYS A 56 4.73 -1.25 14.65
C LYS A 56 4.34 -2.57 13.99
N ILE A 57 3.97 -2.52 12.71
CA ILE A 57 3.78 -3.70 11.87
C ILE A 57 5.03 -3.87 11.01
N ALA A 58 5.60 -5.07 10.95
CA ALA A 58 6.70 -5.38 10.05
C ALA A 58 6.29 -6.43 9.02
N LEU A 59 6.69 -6.23 7.76
CA LEU A 59 6.49 -7.16 6.65
C LEU A 59 7.87 -7.59 6.16
N ARG A 60 8.16 -8.89 6.28
CA ARG A 60 9.39 -9.47 5.72
C ARG A 60 9.07 -10.45 4.59
N PRO A 61 9.90 -10.53 3.54
CA PRO A 61 9.77 -11.57 2.51
C PRO A 61 9.68 -12.96 3.12
N ALA A 62 8.83 -13.81 2.55
CA ALA A 62 8.67 -15.19 2.98
C ALA A 62 8.40 -16.13 1.79
N PRO A 63 8.79 -17.40 1.88
CA PRO A 63 8.37 -18.44 0.94
C PRO A 63 6.85 -18.59 0.93
N MET A 64 6.26 -18.82 -0.25
CA MET A 64 4.80 -18.95 -0.40
C MET A 64 4.22 -20.19 0.30
N ASP A 65 5.04 -21.23 0.49
CA ASP A 65 4.73 -22.47 1.18
C ASP A 65 4.88 -22.37 2.71
N SER A 66 5.39 -21.26 3.24
CA SER A 66 5.43 -21.05 4.70
C SER A 66 4.01 -21.04 5.27
N PRO A 67 3.73 -21.76 6.36
CA PRO A 67 2.41 -21.80 6.98
C PRO A 67 1.96 -20.44 7.55
N ARG A 68 2.89 -19.47 7.66
CA ARG A 68 2.64 -18.10 8.16
C ARG A 68 2.71 -17.05 7.04
N ALA A 69 2.83 -17.49 5.79
CA ALA A 69 2.88 -16.61 4.63
C ALA A 69 1.53 -15.92 4.40
N PHE A 70 1.59 -14.61 4.26
CA PHE A 70 0.52 -13.79 3.73
C PHE A 70 0.80 -13.53 2.24
N PRO A 71 -0.04 -14.03 1.34
CA PRO A 71 0.15 -13.82 -0.08
C PRO A 71 0.05 -12.34 -0.46
N VAL A 72 0.96 -11.89 -1.30
CA VAL A 72 0.87 -10.59 -1.97
C VAL A 72 0.07 -10.75 -3.26
N ARG A 73 -0.88 -9.84 -3.49
CA ARG A 73 -1.74 -9.84 -4.68
C ARG A 73 -1.63 -8.53 -5.42
N LYS A 74 -1.42 -8.56 -6.73
CA LYS A 74 -1.46 -7.34 -7.55
C LYS A 74 -2.90 -6.86 -7.69
N GLN A 75 -3.14 -5.59 -7.39
CA GLN A 75 -4.39 -4.88 -7.65
C GLN A 75 -4.12 -3.76 -8.63
N GLY A 76 -4.76 -3.81 -9.80
CA GLY A 76 -4.54 -2.86 -10.88
C GLY A 76 -4.47 -3.56 -12.23
N GLY A 77 -4.76 -2.82 -13.30
CA GLY A 77 -4.95 -3.34 -14.65
C GLY A 77 -6.03 -2.60 -15.45
N ARG A 78 -6.85 -1.79 -14.75
CA ARG A 78 -7.74 -0.83 -15.41
C ARG A 78 -6.97 0.45 -15.75
N GLU A 79 -7.28 1.03 -16.90
CA GLU A 79 -6.56 2.12 -17.58
C GLU A 79 -6.20 3.34 -16.71
N ASN A 80 -6.85 3.54 -15.56
CA ASN A 80 -6.70 4.75 -14.72
C ASN A 80 -6.40 4.48 -13.23
N ILE A 81 -6.05 3.25 -12.83
CA ILE A 81 -5.68 2.93 -11.44
C ILE A 81 -4.21 2.54 -11.40
N ARG A 82 -3.38 3.29 -10.64
CA ARG A 82 -1.98 2.92 -10.44
C ARG A 82 -1.91 1.55 -9.75
N PRO A 83 -1.08 0.62 -10.26
CA PRO A 83 -0.97 -0.70 -9.66
C PRO A 83 -0.50 -0.60 -8.21
N SER A 84 -1.14 -1.36 -7.33
CA SER A 84 -0.76 -1.56 -5.95
C SER A 84 -0.61 -3.05 -5.68
N ASN A 85 0.19 -3.39 -4.69
CA ASN A 85 0.31 -4.75 -4.17
C ASN A 85 -0.46 -4.83 -2.86
N LEU A 86 -1.23 -5.89 -2.68
CA LEU A 86 -2.15 -6.06 -1.58
C LEU A 86 -1.72 -7.20 -0.67
N VAL A 87 -1.86 -6.99 0.63
CA VAL A 87 -1.75 -8.03 1.65
C VAL A 87 -2.98 -7.94 2.55
N SER A 88 -3.72 -9.04 2.71
CA SER A 88 -4.89 -9.08 3.59
C SER A 88 -4.44 -9.22 5.05
N LEU A 89 -4.55 -8.15 5.83
CA LEU A 89 -4.22 -8.14 7.26
C LEU A 89 -5.46 -8.17 8.15
N THR A 90 -6.65 -8.46 7.62
CA THR A 90 -7.91 -8.41 8.38
C THR A 90 -7.84 -9.24 9.66
N ALA A 91 -7.44 -10.51 9.57
CA ALA A 91 -7.32 -11.39 10.74
C ALA A 91 -6.26 -10.89 11.73
N PHE A 92 -5.12 -10.41 11.23
CA PHE A 92 -4.04 -9.85 12.03
C PHE A 92 -4.49 -8.59 12.79
N CYS A 93 -5.15 -7.65 12.11
CA CYS A 93 -5.67 -6.43 12.72
C CYS A 93 -6.72 -6.75 13.78
N ASN A 94 -7.64 -7.67 13.50
CA ASN A 94 -8.65 -8.10 14.47
C ASN A 94 -8.01 -8.74 15.71
N TYR A 95 -7.05 -9.65 15.51
CA TYR A 95 -6.35 -10.35 16.60
C TYR A 95 -5.59 -9.39 17.52
N HIS A 96 -4.95 -8.36 16.95
CA HIS A 96 -4.17 -7.39 17.73
C HIS A 96 -4.96 -6.15 18.16
N GLY A 97 -6.25 -6.05 17.84
CA GLY A 97 -7.09 -4.89 18.16
C GLY A 97 -6.66 -3.61 17.44
N ILE A 98 -6.12 -3.73 16.22
CA ILE A 98 -5.70 -2.59 15.40
C ILE A 98 -6.93 -1.97 14.73
N GLU A 99 -7.19 -0.70 15.02
CA GLU A 99 -8.33 0.02 14.45
C GLU A 99 -8.19 0.24 12.94
N THR A 100 -9.18 -0.19 12.18
CA THR A 100 -9.23 -0.05 10.71
C THR A 100 -10.55 0.56 10.24
N ASN A 101 -11.07 1.53 10.99
CA ASN A 101 -12.36 2.19 10.70
C ASN A 101 -12.27 3.16 9.50
N SER A 102 -11.09 3.75 9.28
CA SER A 102 -10.78 4.63 8.15
C SER A 102 -9.52 4.16 7.43
N ALA A 103 -9.36 4.58 6.16
CA ALA A 103 -8.16 4.28 5.39
C ALA A 103 -7.05 5.27 5.76
N ARG A 104 -5.92 4.76 6.24
CA ARG A 104 -4.78 5.56 6.72
C ARG A 104 -3.54 5.27 5.89
N ARG A 105 -2.86 6.33 5.43
CA ARG A 105 -1.62 6.24 4.67
C ARG A 105 -0.42 6.52 5.55
N TYR A 106 0.58 5.66 5.43
CA TYR A 106 1.80 5.68 6.22
C TYR A 106 3.01 5.77 5.32
N ARG A 107 4.02 6.52 5.75
CA ARG A 107 5.36 6.43 5.17
C ARG A 107 6.07 5.27 5.87
N PRO A 108 6.41 4.19 5.15
CA PRO A 108 7.13 3.08 5.75
C PRO A 108 8.61 3.40 5.92
N GLU A 109 9.20 2.72 6.89
CA GLU A 109 10.65 2.57 7.05
C GLU A 109 11.09 1.25 6.42
N PHE A 110 12.37 1.15 6.08
CA PHE A 110 12.96 -0.05 5.48
C PHE A 110 14.25 -0.38 6.20
N THR A 111 14.44 -1.66 6.49
CA THR A 111 15.73 -2.20 6.96
C THR A 111 16.59 -2.63 5.76
N ASP A 112 17.89 -2.78 5.97
CA ASP A 112 18.81 -3.27 4.93
C ASP A 112 18.48 -4.70 4.47
N ASP A 113 17.85 -5.51 5.33
CA ASP A 113 17.41 -6.88 5.04
C ASP A 113 16.08 -6.95 4.26
N GLY A 114 15.57 -5.82 3.75
CA GLY A 114 14.35 -5.78 2.96
C GLY A 114 13.06 -5.95 3.76
N VAL A 115 13.07 -5.62 5.06
CA VAL A 115 11.85 -5.57 5.89
C VAL A 115 11.21 -4.19 5.79
N LEU A 116 9.91 -4.14 5.52
CA LEU A 116 9.09 -2.91 5.56
C LEU A 116 8.46 -2.76 6.93
N ILE A 117 8.63 -1.60 7.57
CA ILE A 117 8.07 -1.28 8.88
C ILE A 117 7.04 -0.16 8.74
N VAL A 118 5.87 -0.36 9.34
CA VAL A 118 4.77 0.60 9.44
C VAL A 118 4.61 0.99 10.89
N ASP A 119 4.99 2.21 11.22
CA ASP A 119 4.69 2.82 12.52
C ASP A 119 3.24 3.31 12.54
N LEU A 120 2.39 2.68 13.37
CA LEU A 120 0.98 3.06 13.51
C LEU A 120 0.78 4.27 14.44
N ALA A 121 1.79 4.66 15.20
CA ALA A 121 1.78 5.84 16.05
C ALA A 121 2.12 7.12 15.27
N GLN A 122 2.71 7.01 14.07
CA GLN A 122 2.96 8.17 13.21
C GLN A 122 1.65 8.89 12.85
N GLU A 123 1.72 10.21 12.65
CA GLU A 123 0.62 10.97 12.05
C GLU A 123 0.35 10.44 10.63
N ALA A 124 -0.73 9.67 10.49
CA ALA A 124 -1.12 9.09 9.22
C ALA A 124 -2.04 10.05 8.46
N ALA A 125 -1.73 10.32 7.20
CA ALA A 125 -2.62 11.09 6.35
C ALA A 125 -3.87 10.24 6.03
N ASP A 126 -5.06 10.83 6.13
CA ASP A 126 -6.28 10.21 5.61
C ASP A 126 -6.09 9.91 4.13
N ALA A 127 -6.34 8.65 3.75
CA ALA A 127 -6.29 8.23 2.36
C ALA A 127 -7.57 8.61 1.63
N THR A 128 -8.06 9.85 1.81
CA THR A 128 -9.20 10.39 1.06
C THR A 128 -8.78 10.60 -0.38
N GLY A 129 -9.18 9.67 -1.24
CA GLY A 129 -9.09 9.85 -2.68
C GLY A 129 -10.09 10.91 -3.19
N PRO A 130 -10.02 11.29 -4.47
CA PRO A 130 -10.90 12.30 -5.08
C PRO A 130 -12.41 12.03 -4.95
N ARG A 131 -12.82 10.79 -4.60
CA ARG A 131 -14.23 10.40 -4.43
C ARG A 131 -14.92 11.05 -3.24
N ALA A 132 -14.20 11.55 -2.23
CA ALA A 132 -14.83 12.33 -1.15
C ALA A 132 -15.37 13.69 -1.63
N LYS A 133 -14.84 14.25 -2.74
CA LYS A 133 -15.35 15.51 -3.32
C LYS A 133 -16.65 15.34 -4.12
N SER A 134 -17.05 14.13 -4.50
CA SER A 134 -18.28 13.90 -5.27
C SER A 134 -19.52 13.76 -4.39
N ALA A 135 -19.38 13.46 -3.09
CA ALA A 135 -20.50 13.35 -2.16
C ALA A 135 -20.85 14.68 -1.44
N ALA A 136 -19.96 15.68 -1.50
CA ALA A 136 -20.18 17.00 -0.88
C ALA A 136 -20.82 18.03 -1.83
N ARG A 137 -21.36 17.59 -2.97
CA ARG A 137 -21.97 18.46 -3.98
C ARG A 137 -23.27 17.89 -4.57
N ALA A 138 -23.90 16.95 -3.88
CA ALA A 138 -25.25 16.47 -4.18
C ALA A 138 -26.25 17.14 -3.24
#